data_AF-A0A853SQS8-F1
#
_entry.id   AF-A0A853SQS8-F1
#
_cell.length_a   1.000
_cell.length_b   1.000
_cell.length_c   1.000
_cell.angle_alpha   90.00
_cell.angle_beta   90.00
_cell.angle_gamma   90.00
#
_symmetry.space_group_name_H-M   'P 1'
#
loop_
_entity.id
_entity.type
_entity.pdbx_description
1 polymer ?
#
loop_
_entity_poly.entity_id
_entity_poly.type
_entity_poly.pdbx_seq_one_letter_code
_entity_poly.pdbx_strand_id
1 'polypeptide(L)'
;MFDLPIALGILAASGQLPGDQLHHYEFAGELSLSGQLRPIRGALAMTFAMQRSPAGAPRAFILPQANADEAALVSDACIYPAHSLLEVCAHFAAHGSQTSLQRHQPMLAAHVFPYPDFADVQGQQQARRALEVAAAGGHNVLLLWTNTPKIYISHNSYF
;
A
#
# COMPACT_ATOMS: atom_id res chain seq x y z
N MET A 1 -2.08 8.47 5.22
CA MET A 1 -1.07 7.55 5.80
C MET A 1 -1.13 6.24 5.03
N PHE A 2 -0.01 5.59 4.70
CA PHE A 2 0.02 4.37 3.86
C PHE A 2 0.13 3.11 4.73
N ASP A 3 -0.85 2.88 5.60
CA ASP A 3 -0.77 1.82 6.61
C ASP A 3 -0.94 0.44 5.98
N LEU A 4 -1.83 0.31 5.00
CA LEU A 4 -2.09 -0.95 4.31
C LEU A 4 -0.81 -1.51 3.63
N PRO A 5 -0.10 -0.76 2.75
CA PRO A 5 1.15 -1.25 2.16
C PRO A 5 2.20 -1.67 3.21
N ILE A 6 2.32 -0.90 4.29
CA ILE A 6 3.27 -1.21 5.37
C ILE A 6 2.90 -2.52 6.06
N ALA A 7 1.62 -2.69 6.42
CA ALA A 7 1.13 -3.91 7.06
C ALA A 7 1.35 -5.14 6.17
N LEU A 8 1.04 -5.04 4.88
CA LEU A 8 1.26 -6.13 3.92
C LEU A 8 2.75 -6.47 3.76
N GLY A 9 3.62 -5.46 3.72
CA GLY A 9 5.07 -5.67 3.68
C GLY A 9 5.59 -6.43 4.91
N ILE A 10 5.12 -6.07 6.11
CA ILE A 10 5.46 -6.76 7.36
C ILE A 10 4.95 -8.20 7.36
N LEU A 11 3.71 -8.43 6.93
CA LEU A 11 3.11 -9.77 6.86
C LEU A 11 3.83 -10.66 5.84
N ALA A 12 4.20 -10.12 4.69
CA ALA A 12 4.97 -10.86 3.67
C ALA A 12 6.39 -11.19 4.16
N ALA A 13 7.09 -10.22 4.76
CA ALA A 13 8.44 -10.41 5.28
C ALA A 13 8.49 -11.41 6.45
N SER A 14 7.42 -11.50 7.24
CA SER A 14 7.29 -12.46 8.33
C SER A 14 6.74 -13.83 7.89
N GLY A 15 6.48 -14.02 6.60
CA GLY A 15 5.96 -15.29 6.06
C GLY A 15 4.50 -15.58 6.40
N GLN A 16 3.75 -14.60 6.90
CA GLN A 16 2.34 -14.71 7.23
C GLN A 16 1.42 -14.50 6.02
N LEU A 17 1.97 -13.95 4.94
CA LEU A 17 1.27 -13.69 3.67
C LEU A 17 2.15 -14.17 2.50
N PRO A 18 1.60 -14.89 1.51
CA PRO A 18 2.31 -15.19 0.28
C PRO A 18 2.68 -13.90 -0.46
N GLY A 19 3.99 -13.62 -0.57
CA GLY A 19 4.49 -12.39 -1.19
C GLY A 19 4.64 -12.45 -2.71
N ASP A 20 4.51 -13.63 -3.30
CA ASP A 20 4.74 -13.92 -4.71
C ASP A 20 3.78 -13.17 -5.63
N GLN A 21 2.52 -12.97 -5.23
CA GLN A 21 1.52 -12.29 -6.06
C GLN A 21 1.39 -10.79 -5.81
N LEU A 22 1.98 -10.25 -4.72
CA LEU A 22 1.79 -8.85 -4.32
C LEU A 22 2.25 -7.86 -5.39
N HIS A 23 3.25 -8.21 -6.20
CA HIS A 23 3.79 -7.35 -7.25
C HIS A 23 2.82 -7.10 -8.42
N HIS A 24 1.75 -7.90 -8.53
CA HIS A 24 0.66 -7.66 -9.49
C HIS A 24 -0.36 -6.62 -9.01
N TYR A 25 -0.20 -6.13 -7.78
CA TYR A 25 -1.11 -5.20 -7.15
C TYR A 25 -0.42 -3.90 -6.73
N GLU A 26 -1.20 -2.83 -6.71
CA GLU A 26 -0.93 -1.60 -5.98
C GLU A 26 -1.87 -1.54 -4.77
N PHE A 27 -1.40 -0.90 -3.70
CA PHE A 27 -2.13 -0.85 -2.43
C PHE A 27 -2.19 0.56 -1.92
N ALA A 28 -3.36 0.99 -1.45
CA ALA A 28 -3.50 2.22 -0.70
C ALA A 28 -4.61 2.07 0.33
N GLY A 29 -4.44 2.67 1.50
CA GLY A 29 -5.39 2.50 2.60
C GLY A 29 -4.79 2.89 3.94
N GLU A 30 -5.61 3.51 4.78
CA GLU A 30 -5.32 3.70 6.19
C GLU A 30 -5.94 2.57 7.00
N LEU A 31 -5.34 2.22 8.15
CA LEU A 31 -5.86 1.15 9.01
C LEU A 31 -6.31 1.70 10.36
N SER A 32 -7.49 1.29 10.81
CA SER A 32 -7.88 1.44 12.21
C SER A 32 -7.14 0.43 13.10
N LEU A 33 -7.20 0.63 14.42
CA LEU A 33 -6.69 -0.35 15.38
C LEU A 33 -7.42 -1.71 15.29
N SER A 34 -8.66 -1.72 14.80
CA SER A 34 -9.43 -2.94 14.55
C SER A 34 -9.13 -3.58 13.19
N GLY A 35 -8.18 -3.05 12.43
CA GLY A 35 -7.80 -3.56 11.11
C GLY A 35 -8.79 -3.19 9.99
N GLN A 36 -9.72 -2.26 10.23
CA GLN A 36 -10.63 -1.76 9.21
C GLN A 36 -9.91 -0.77 8.30
N LEU A 37 -10.18 -0.86 6.99
CA LEU A 37 -9.68 0.06 5.99
C LEU A 37 -10.45 1.38 6.07
N ARG A 38 -9.70 2.47 6.26
CA ARG A 38 -10.23 3.82 6.29
C ARG A 38 -9.99 4.51 4.95
N PRO A 39 -10.94 5.37 4.49
CA PRO A 39 -10.82 6.05 3.22
C PRO A 39 -9.55 6.89 3.13
N ILE A 40 -8.95 6.92 1.94
CA ILE A 40 -7.82 7.79 1.62
C ILE A 40 -8.29 8.96 0.75
N ARG A 41 -7.42 9.97 0.60
CA ARG A 41 -7.63 11.07 -0.34
C ARG A 41 -6.87 10.80 -1.65
N GLY A 42 -7.45 11.19 -2.78
CA GLY A 42 -6.79 11.14 -4.08
C GLY A 42 -6.76 9.76 -4.73
N ALA A 43 -7.78 8.93 -4.48
CA ALA A 43 -7.87 7.61 -5.10
C ALA A 43 -7.95 7.70 -6.63
N LEU A 44 -8.64 8.72 -7.16
CA LEU A 44 -8.67 9.02 -8.60
C LEU A 44 -7.27 9.31 -9.15
N ALA A 45 -6.54 10.22 -8.49
CA ALA A 45 -5.22 10.64 -8.94
C ALA A 45 -4.21 9.48 -8.91
N MET A 46 -4.26 8.65 -7.86
CA MET A 46 -3.43 7.45 -7.75
C MET A 46 -3.73 6.44 -8.87
N THR A 47 -5.01 6.17 -9.11
CA THR A 47 -5.43 5.24 -10.16
C THR A 47 -5.03 5.76 -11.54
N PHE A 48 -5.17 7.06 -11.79
CA PHE A 48 -4.77 7.69 -13.04
C PHE A 48 -3.26 7.62 -13.27
N ALA A 49 -2.46 7.86 -12.22
CA ALA A 49 -1.01 7.73 -12.28
C ALA A 49 -0.57 6.27 -12.53
N MET A 50 -1.24 5.30 -11.90
CA MET A 50 -0.99 3.87 -12.10
C MET A 50 -1.19 3.48 -13.57
N GLN A 51 -2.31 3.87 -14.19
CA GLN A 51 -2.63 3.55 -15.59
C GLN A 51 -1.66 4.19 -16.59
N ARG A 52 -1.05 5.34 -16.24
CA ARG A 52 -0.10 6.05 -17.10
C ARG A 52 1.36 5.68 -16.88
N SER A 53 1.65 4.83 -15.90
CA SER A 53 3.01 4.42 -15.60
C SER A 53 3.58 3.62 -16.78
N PRO A 54 4.66 4.07 -17.45
CA PRO A 54 5.23 3.39 -18.61
C PRO A 54 5.98 2.09 -18.26
N ALA A 55 5.95 1.66 -16.99
CA ALA A 55 6.96 0.79 -16.39
C ALA A 55 6.55 -0.68 -16.17
N GLY A 56 5.44 -1.18 -16.72
CA GLY A 56 5.13 -2.61 -16.58
C GLY A 56 3.74 -3.06 -17.02
N ALA A 57 3.42 -4.31 -16.70
CA ALA A 57 2.10 -4.89 -16.88
C ALA A 57 1.05 -4.12 -16.05
N PRO A 58 -0.22 -4.05 -16.50
CA PRO A 58 -1.28 -3.41 -15.74
C PRO A 58 -1.43 -4.10 -14.38
N ARG A 59 -1.38 -3.30 -13.31
CA ARG A 59 -1.56 -3.77 -11.94
C ARG A 59 -2.99 -3.55 -11.49
N ALA A 60 -3.46 -4.45 -10.65
CA ALA A 60 -4.73 -4.30 -9.94
C ALA A 60 -4.56 -3.37 -8.74
N PHE A 61 -5.57 -2.58 -8.40
CA PHE A 61 -5.50 -1.64 -7.28
C PHE A 61 -6.41 -2.11 -6.14
N ILE A 62 -5.82 -2.43 -4.99
CA ILE A 62 -6.53 -2.75 -3.76
C ILE A 62 -6.60 -1.51 -2.87
N LEU A 63 -7.82 -1.11 -2.51
CA LEU A 63 -8.08 0.11 -1.72
C LEU A 63 -9.35 -0.01 -0.85
N PRO A 64 -9.63 0.94 0.06
CA PRO A 64 -10.84 0.92 0.86
C PRO A 64 -12.09 0.94 0.00
N GLN A 65 -13.13 0.19 0.38
CA GLN A 65 -14.43 0.18 -0.30
C GLN A 65 -15.00 1.58 -0.55
N ALA A 66 -14.84 2.48 0.42
CA ALA A 66 -15.33 3.86 0.31
C ALA A 66 -14.69 4.68 -0.83
N ASN A 67 -13.54 4.25 -1.36
CA ASN A 67 -12.85 4.92 -2.46
C ASN A 67 -13.08 4.24 -3.82
N ALA A 68 -13.82 3.12 -3.86
CA ALA A 68 -13.94 2.27 -5.05
C ALA A 68 -14.54 3.01 -6.25
N ASP A 69 -15.63 3.77 -6.02
CA ASP A 69 -16.31 4.52 -7.07
C ASP A 69 -15.43 5.65 -7.64
N GLU A 70 -14.71 6.37 -6.77
CA GLU A 70 -13.78 7.42 -7.18
C GLU A 70 -12.64 6.86 -8.05
N ALA A 71 -12.05 5.73 -7.64
CA ALA A 71 -11.00 5.06 -8.39
C ALA A 71 -11.50 4.50 -9.73
N ALA A 72 -12.73 3.99 -9.78
CA ALA A 72 -13.33 3.42 -10.98
C ALA A 72 -13.72 4.45 -12.05
N LEU A 73 -13.60 5.76 -11.76
CA LEU A 73 -13.70 6.81 -12.80
C LEU A 73 -12.56 6.71 -13.83
N VAL A 74 -11.44 6.08 -13.48
CA VAL A 74 -10.37 5.79 -14.45
C VAL A 74 -10.72 4.53 -15.22
N SER A 75 -10.98 4.72 -16.52
CA SER A 75 -11.28 3.61 -17.42
C SER A 75 -10.17 2.56 -17.43
N ASP A 76 -10.59 1.30 -17.58
CA ASP A 76 -9.74 0.10 -17.64
C ASP A 76 -8.95 -0.23 -16.36
N ALA A 77 -9.09 0.56 -15.29
CA ALA A 77 -8.48 0.24 -14.01
C ALA A 77 -9.10 -1.03 -13.41
N CYS A 78 -8.25 -1.92 -12.89
CA CYS A 78 -8.65 -3.12 -12.19
C CYS A 78 -8.78 -2.83 -10.69
N ILE A 79 -9.96 -2.40 -10.24
CA ILE A 79 -10.20 -1.99 -8.85
C ILE A 79 -10.72 -3.16 -8.01
N TYR A 80 -10.12 -3.39 -6.84
CA TYR A 80 -10.48 -4.43 -5.87
C TYR A 80 -10.66 -3.82 -4.48
N PRO A 81 -11.89 -3.45 -4.10
CA PRO A 81 -12.13 -2.81 -2.83
C PRO A 81 -12.11 -3.83 -1.68
N ALA A 82 -11.68 -3.37 -0.51
CA ALA A 82 -11.70 -4.15 0.73
C ALA A 82 -12.18 -3.30 1.91
N HIS A 83 -12.77 -3.95 2.92
CA HIS A 83 -13.22 -3.33 4.17
C HIS A 83 -12.20 -3.48 5.30
N SER A 84 -11.34 -4.51 5.23
CA SER A 84 -10.36 -4.77 6.28
C SER A 84 -9.07 -5.36 5.75
N LEU A 85 -8.00 -5.26 6.54
CA LEU A 85 -6.73 -5.95 6.28
C LEU A 85 -6.93 -7.47 6.16
N LEU A 86 -7.85 -8.04 6.95
CA LEU A 86 -8.13 -9.47 6.93
C LEU A 86 -8.67 -9.94 5.57
N GLU A 87 -9.55 -9.15 4.94
CA GLU A 87 -10.06 -9.45 3.59
C GLU A 87 -8.93 -9.43 2.55
N VAL A 88 -8.01 -8.48 2.66
CA VAL A 88 -6.83 -8.41 1.78
C VAL A 88 -5.94 -9.63 1.99
N CYS A 89 -5.69 -10.03 3.24
CA CYS A 89 -4.91 -11.24 3.54
C CYS A 89 -5.60 -12.51 3.01
N ALA A 90 -6.91 -12.62 3.20
CA ALA A 90 -7.71 -13.76 2.74
C ALA A 90 -7.70 -13.90 1.21
N HIS A 91 -7.60 -12.79 0.49
CA HIS A 91 -7.47 -12.79 -0.96
C HIS A 91 -6.16 -13.44 -1.44
N PHE A 92 -5.04 -13.19 -0.77
CA PHE A 92 -3.75 -13.81 -1.13
C PHE A 92 -3.55 -15.21 -0.54
N ALA A 93 -4.21 -15.53 0.58
CA ALA A 93 -4.19 -16.87 1.16
C ALA A 93 -5.04 -17.88 0.36
N ALA A 94 -5.99 -17.40 -0.45
CA ALA A 94 -6.88 -18.26 -1.22
C ALA A 94 -6.19 -18.86 -2.45
N HIS A 95 -6.01 -20.18 -2.47
CA HIS A 95 -5.65 -20.92 -3.69
C HIS A 95 -6.84 -21.13 -4.64
N GLY A 96 -7.83 -20.22 -4.66
CA GLY A 96 -9.00 -20.35 -5.53
C GLY A 96 -10.30 -19.79 -4.96
N SER A 97 -10.75 -18.72 -5.60
CA SER A 97 -12.12 -18.19 -5.77
C SER A 97 -13.02 -17.85 -4.58
N GLN A 98 -13.03 -18.57 -3.45
CA GLN A 98 -14.11 -18.34 -2.44
C GLN A 98 -13.87 -17.14 -1.52
N THR A 99 -12.63 -16.71 -1.29
CA THR A 99 -12.29 -15.55 -0.44
C THR A 99 -11.53 -14.46 -1.19
N SER A 100 -11.53 -14.52 -2.53
CA SER A 100 -10.91 -13.47 -3.34
C SER A 100 -11.76 -12.21 -3.31
N LEU A 101 -11.10 -11.05 -3.15
CA LEU A 101 -11.73 -9.77 -3.44
C LEU A 101 -12.33 -9.79 -4.86
N GLN A 102 -13.48 -9.15 -4.99
CA GLN A 102 -14.20 -9.04 -6.26
C GLN A 102 -13.82 -7.75 -6.95
N ARG A 103 -13.69 -7.79 -8.28
CA ARG A 103 -13.45 -6.58 -9.06
C ARG A 103 -14.66 -5.66 -8.94
N HIS A 104 -14.42 -4.40 -8.57
CA HIS A 104 -15.46 -3.39 -8.49
C HIS A 104 -16.04 -3.11 -9.88
N GLN A 105 -17.37 -3.09 -9.95
CA GLN A 105 -18.10 -2.59 -11.11
C GLN A 105 -18.73 -1.27 -10.67
N PRO A 106 -18.36 -0.13 -11.28
CA PRO A 106 -18.93 1.15 -10.89
C PRO A 106 -20.44 1.12 -11.14
N MET A 107 -21.22 1.40 -10.09
CA MET A 107 -22.60 1.80 -10.31
C MET A 107 -22.56 3.19 -10.95
N LEU A 108 -23.17 3.34 -12.12
CA LEU A 108 -23.48 4.64 -12.73
C LEU A 108 -24.51 5.38 -11.86
N ALA A 109 -24.12 5.75 -10.64
CA ALA A 109 -24.84 6.66 -9.78
C ALA A 109 -24.07 7.97 -9.82
N ALA A 110 -24.73 9.03 -10.29
CA ALA A 110 -24.18 10.39 -10.35
C ALA A 110 -23.97 10.93 -8.93
N HIS A 111 -22.93 10.47 -8.24
CA HIS A 111 -22.50 11.05 -6.99
C HIS A 111 -21.55 12.21 -7.28
N VAL A 112 -22.06 13.42 -7.06
CA VAL A 112 -21.23 14.63 -7.00
C VAL A 112 -20.39 14.52 -5.73
N PHE A 113 -19.14 14.08 -5.87
CA PHE A 113 -18.18 14.13 -4.78
C PHE A 113 -17.83 15.61 -4.52
N PRO A 114 -17.92 16.11 -3.26
CA PRO A 114 -17.34 17.39 -2.90
C PRO A 114 -15.82 17.23 -3.00
N TYR A 115 -15.26 17.64 -4.14
CA TYR A 115 -13.85 17.52 -4.43
C TYR A 115 -13.07 18.60 -3.66
N PRO A 116 -12.11 18.25 -2.79
CA PRO A 116 -11.11 19.21 -2.36
C PRO A 116 -10.20 19.48 -3.57
N ASP A 117 -10.09 20.76 -3.92
CA ASP A 117 -9.30 21.30 -5.02
C ASP A 117 -7.93 20.59 -5.16
N PHE A 118 -7.60 20.17 -6.39
CA PHE A 118 -6.36 19.45 -6.76
C PHE A 118 -5.09 20.32 -6.63
N ALA A 119 -5.20 21.54 -6.12
CA ALA A 119 -4.10 22.46 -5.92
C ALA A 119 -3.02 21.99 -4.91
N ASP A 120 -3.32 21.00 -4.05
CA ASP A 120 -2.39 20.52 -3.01
C ASP A 120 -1.52 19.30 -3.42
N VAL A 121 -1.61 18.81 -4.66
CA VAL A 121 -0.84 17.63 -5.12
C VAL A 121 0.52 17.99 -5.73
N GLN A 122 1.28 18.84 -5.04
CA GLN A 122 2.71 19.04 -5.31
C GLN A 122 3.50 18.66 -4.06
N GLY A 123 4.08 17.45 -4.04
CA GLY A 123 5.23 17.19 -3.17
C GLY A 123 5.21 15.97 -2.23
N GLN A 124 4.83 14.77 -2.68
CA GLN A 124 5.14 13.54 -1.92
C GLN A 124 6.29 12.74 -2.55
N GLN A 125 7.46 13.38 -2.68
CA GLN A 125 8.72 12.68 -3.02
C GLN A 125 9.28 11.85 -1.84
N GLN A 126 8.74 12.00 -0.64
CA GLN A 126 9.26 11.37 0.57
C GLN A 126 8.85 9.89 0.71
N ALA A 127 7.76 9.47 0.07
CA ALA A 127 7.31 8.07 0.06
C ALA A 127 8.20 7.16 -0.82
N ARG A 128 8.86 7.73 -1.84
CA ARG A 128 9.76 6.97 -2.73
C ARG A 128 11.06 6.56 -2.04
N ARG A 129 11.55 7.37 -1.09
CA ARG A 129 12.81 7.11 -0.36
C ARG A 129 12.67 6.03 0.71
N ALA A 130 11.47 5.84 1.28
CA ALA A 130 11.22 4.75 2.23
C ALA A 130 11.15 3.37 1.55
N LEU A 131 10.69 3.33 0.29
CA LEU A 131 10.61 2.09 -0.48
C LEU A 131 11.98 1.63 -1.03
N GLU A 132 12.86 2.57 -1.42
CA GLU A 132 14.22 2.23 -1.87
C GLU A 132 15.10 1.64 -0.75
N VAL A 133 14.87 2.02 0.51
CA VAL A 133 15.61 1.46 1.66
C VAL A 133 15.23 0.00 1.93
N ALA A 134 14.01 -0.43 1.58
CA ALA A 134 13.59 -1.81 1.74
C ALA A 134 14.19 -2.76 0.67
N ALA A 135 14.57 -2.25 -0.50
CA ALA A 135 15.03 -3.06 -1.62
C ALA A 135 16.53 -3.42 -1.62
N ALA A 136 17.32 -2.93 -0.65
CA ALA A 136 18.77 -3.13 -0.63
C ALA A 136 19.27 -4.26 0.30
N GLY A 137 18.39 -4.96 1.02
CA GLY A 137 18.80 -5.93 2.06
C GLY A 137 18.21 -7.32 1.85
N GLY A 138 18.80 -8.12 0.95
CA GLY A 138 18.37 -9.50 0.64
C GLY A 138 18.50 -10.53 1.77
N HIS A 139 18.60 -10.15 3.04
CA HIS A 139 18.55 -11.06 4.19
C HIS A 139 18.05 -10.28 5.43
N ASN A 140 16.94 -10.73 6.03
CA ASN A 140 16.31 -10.32 7.30
C ASN A 140 16.71 -8.96 7.90
N VAL A 141 15.82 -7.96 7.83
CA VAL A 141 16.01 -6.70 8.56
C VAL A 141 15.03 -6.62 9.73
N LEU A 142 15.55 -7.02 10.90
CA LEU A 142 15.10 -6.58 12.21
C LEU A 142 15.51 -5.10 12.37
N LEU A 143 14.55 -4.18 12.40
CA LEU A 143 14.79 -2.78 12.75
C LEU A 143 14.71 -2.62 14.27
N LEU A 144 15.85 -2.78 14.95
CA LEU A 144 16.01 -2.37 16.34
C LEU A 144 16.10 -0.84 16.39
N TRP A 145 15.08 -0.19 16.96
CA TRP A 145 15.17 1.20 17.37
C TRP A 145 15.84 1.27 18.74
N THR A 146 17.13 1.61 18.80
CA THR A 146 17.74 2.04 20.06
C THR A 146 18.32 3.43 19.92
N ASN A 147 17.60 4.39 20.49
CA ASN A 147 18.03 5.75 20.74
C ASN A 147 19.15 5.74 21.81
N THR A 148 20.38 6.11 21.44
CA THR A 148 21.32 6.92 22.25
C THR A 148 22.66 7.11 21.51
N PRO A 149 23.20 8.35 21.41
CA PRO A 149 24.58 8.56 21.03
C PRO A 149 25.46 8.62 22.30
N LYS A 150 26.31 7.60 22.50
CA LYS A 150 27.50 7.74 23.36
C LYS A 150 28.69 7.09 22.67
N ILE A 151 29.54 7.94 22.09
CA ILE A 151 30.89 7.56 21.68
C ILE A 151 31.74 7.54 22.95
N TYR A 152 32.15 6.35 23.40
CA TYR A 152 33.26 6.18 24.34
C TYR A 152 34.44 5.61 23.55
N ILE A 153 35.46 6.45 23.29
CA ILE A 153 36.77 5.96 22.83
C ILE A 153 37.53 5.54 24.08
N SER A 154 37.64 4.23 24.32
CA SER A 154 38.67 3.68 25.21
C SER A 154 39.94 3.48 24.38
N HIS A 155 40.94 4.35 24.56
CA HIS A 155 42.31 4.10 24.15
C HIS A 155 43.05 3.46 25.33
N ASN A 156 43.37 2.18 25.20
CA ASN A 156 44.44 1.49 25.93
C ASN A 156 44.76 0.27 25.05
N SER A 157 45.97 0.02 24.56
CA SER A 157 47.21 -0.09 25.32
C SER A 157 48.35 -0.51 24.37
N TYR A 158 49.56 -0.07 24.67
CA TYR A 158 50.82 -0.82 24.59
C TYR A 158 51.04 -1.75 23.39
N PHE A 159 51.83 -1.32 22.41
CA PHE A 159 53.24 -1.71 22.19
C PHE A 159 53.83 -0.86 21.05
#